data_AF-A0A0G0HG73-F1
#
_entry.id   AF-A0A0G0HG73-F1
#
_cell.length_a   1.000
_cell.length_b   1.000
_cell.length_c   1.000
_cell.angle_alpha   90.00
_cell.angle_beta   90.00
_cell.angle_gamma   90.00
#
_symmetry.space_group_name_H-M   'P 1'
#
loop_
_entity.id
_entity.type
_entity.pdbx_description
1 polymer ?
#
loop_
_entity_poly.entity_id
_entity_poly.type
_entity_poly.pdbx_seq_one_letter_code
_entity_poly.pdbx_strand_id
1 'polypeptide(L)'
;MSKRFLSHNSTIVLSALIAIFGIAFLVWVFSSNTLINAGDNTGAASVIISGSLQAKTGRAATLVVAASNGAQSSKDQADFIADGRDDQVEIQAAIDALSSSGGTVQLSEGTFNLSSGIVISSDGLTLKGQAGQGGSKAPGTYFETSIDRPNSVITVNDIGRVVQAGISLEDFWIRNWGNGDGIVFGPDSGIFDSRIEGVNFLGNAYHLQSAFLLYSFHSSVATDISITNTGIGFSLGGSKRSVFSNIMANDLFDGIFDTQGTLEELVITGVVADLNHHGQGIRIRGITRNVLVKDNAIYRPNSGIIAGQVRNEGGVDNLTIANNLIAFPKDAGIRLEAMPEDKNKYIQIIGNKIISGSKEGIIVDNSDNLQIIDNQIINPGQDSGAGNTRRSGISIDNTNGRNITITNNQIIDDQNSATMQYGIYYSNTSGGYISENYIKGSSLSGISLADGFTGVIRNNYGFATENLGTATVNSDSTYVDVAHGLAMTPSLSSIQVTPISNLGNASKFWISNVGASTFRINVNVDPGSSGANFSWLAKI
;
A
#
# COMPACT_ATOMS: atom_id res chain seq x y z
N MET A 1 51.11 12.13 -20.18
CA MET A 1 51.22 13.55 -20.58
C MET A 1 50.93 13.65 -22.08
N SER A 2 49.69 13.95 -22.48
CA SER A 2 49.33 14.40 -23.84
C SER A 2 48.02 15.19 -23.76
N LYS A 3 48.09 16.52 -23.82
CA LYS A 3 46.90 17.38 -23.89
C LYS A 3 46.39 17.38 -25.34
N ARG A 4 45.18 16.87 -25.60
CA ARG A 4 44.46 17.05 -26.86
C ARG A 4 43.71 18.38 -26.79
N PHE A 5 43.99 19.30 -27.72
CA PHE A 5 43.22 20.54 -27.90
C PHE A 5 42.00 20.27 -28.79
N LEU A 6 40.84 20.80 -28.41
CA LEU A 6 39.65 20.90 -29.24
C LEU A 6 39.83 22.08 -30.23
N SER A 7 39.81 21.80 -31.54
CA SER A 7 39.72 22.85 -32.57
C SER A 7 38.26 23.08 -32.96
N HIS A 8 37.80 24.33 -32.93
CA HIS A 8 36.50 24.72 -33.49
C HIS A 8 36.73 25.46 -34.81
N ASN A 9 36.14 24.97 -35.91
CA ASN A 9 36.17 25.64 -37.21
C ASN A 9 34.91 26.51 -37.35
N SER A 10 35.09 27.82 -37.54
CA SER A 10 34.01 28.74 -37.90
C SER A 10 34.19 29.20 -39.35
N THR A 11 33.30 28.77 -40.23
CA THR A 11 33.22 29.21 -41.63
C THR A 11 32.54 30.57 -41.68
N ILE A 12 33.19 31.62 -42.19
CA ILE A 12 32.55 32.92 -42.47
C ILE A 12 32.25 33.02 -43.97
N VAL A 13 31.00 33.33 -44.29
CA VAL A 13 30.45 33.60 -45.62
C VAL A 13 30.99 34.94 -46.14
N LEU A 14 31.56 34.95 -47.35
CA LEU A 14 32.04 36.16 -48.04
C LEU A 14 30.88 37.14 -48.30
N SER A 15 31.03 38.39 -47.88
CA SER A 15 30.30 39.53 -48.45
C SER A 15 31.12 40.15 -49.58
N ALA A 16 30.43 40.40 -50.70
CA ALA A 16 30.99 40.90 -51.94
C ALA A 16 31.30 42.42 -51.89
N LEU A 17 32.37 42.78 -52.60
CA LEU A 17 32.85 44.14 -52.83
C LEU A 17 32.04 44.83 -53.94
N ILE A 18 31.47 46.01 -53.68
CA ILE A 18 31.15 46.99 -54.73
C ILE A 18 31.63 48.36 -54.22
N ALA A 19 32.55 48.97 -54.96
CA ALA A 19 33.08 50.30 -54.69
C ALA A 19 32.54 51.30 -55.72
N ILE A 20 32.17 52.51 -55.31
CA ILE A 20 32.25 53.71 -56.16
C ILE A 20 32.63 54.94 -55.29
N PHE A 21 33.63 55.68 -55.77
CA PHE A 21 34.17 56.98 -55.32
C PHE A 21 35.00 57.03 -54.01
N GLY A 22 36.29 56.73 -54.14
CA GLY A 22 37.27 57.78 -53.83
C GLY A 22 38.36 57.57 -52.79
N ILE A 23 38.40 56.48 -52.00
CA ILE A 23 39.55 56.22 -51.11
C ILE A 23 39.81 54.70 -51.02
N ALA A 24 40.95 54.24 -51.55
CA ALA A 24 41.47 52.90 -51.33
C ALA A 24 42.50 52.94 -50.19
N PHE A 25 42.15 52.44 -49.01
CA PHE A 25 43.13 52.05 -48.00
C PHE A 25 43.59 50.62 -48.30
N LEU A 26 44.90 50.45 -48.51
CA LEU A 26 45.54 49.15 -48.58
C LEU A 26 45.60 48.57 -47.16
N VAL A 27 44.61 47.78 -46.75
CA VAL A 27 44.69 47.02 -45.49
C VAL A 27 45.39 45.70 -45.78
N TRP A 28 46.67 45.61 -45.40
CA TRP A 28 47.36 44.32 -45.27
C TRP A 28 46.83 43.63 -44.02
N VAL A 29 46.02 42.58 -44.19
CA VAL A 29 45.75 41.64 -43.10
C VAL A 29 46.79 40.52 -43.20
N PHE A 30 47.80 40.57 -42.32
CA PHE A 30 48.69 39.44 -42.12
C PHE A 30 47.93 38.33 -41.39
N SER A 31 47.81 37.15 -42.00
CA SER A 31 47.37 35.95 -41.29
C SER A 31 48.50 35.45 -40.41
N SER A 32 48.46 35.77 -39.12
CA SER A 32 49.32 35.15 -38.12
C SER A 32 48.44 34.30 -37.20
N ASN A 33 48.66 32.99 -37.18
CA ASN A 33 48.10 32.13 -36.15
C ASN A 33 48.83 32.43 -34.84
N THR A 34 48.23 33.24 -33.97
CA THR A 34 48.77 33.51 -32.64
C THR A 34 48.33 32.41 -31.68
N LEU A 35 49.22 31.46 -31.39
CA LEU A 35 49.11 30.59 -30.23
C LEU A 35 49.37 31.43 -28.98
N ILE A 36 48.35 31.66 -28.14
CA ILE A 36 48.54 32.28 -26.82
C ILE A 36 48.76 31.16 -25.81
N ASN A 37 49.99 31.05 -25.32
CA ASN A 37 50.35 30.13 -24.23
C ASN A 37 50.19 30.90 -22.91
N ALA A 38 49.24 30.50 -22.07
CA ALA A 38 49.07 31.10 -20.74
C ALA A 38 50.13 30.53 -19.79
N GLY A 39 51.30 31.15 -19.80
CA GLY A 39 52.41 30.87 -18.90
C GLY A 39 53.33 32.08 -18.83
N ASP A 40 53.36 32.69 -17.64
CA ASP A 40 54.20 33.77 -17.14
C ASP A 40 53.96 35.22 -17.60
N ASN A 41 53.74 36.04 -16.57
CA ASN A 41 53.47 37.47 -16.57
C ASN A 41 54.63 38.29 -17.15
N THR A 42 54.34 39.28 -18.01
CA THR A 42 54.77 40.69 -17.89
C THR A 42 54.32 41.49 -19.12
N GLY A 43 53.56 42.57 -18.93
CA GLY A 43 53.33 43.59 -19.95
C GLY A 43 51.93 43.58 -20.56
N ALA A 44 51.16 44.59 -20.17
CA ALA A 44 49.80 44.93 -20.57
C ALA A 44 49.35 44.51 -22.00
N ALA A 45 48.47 43.52 -22.05
CA ALA A 45 47.35 43.50 -22.97
C ALA A 45 46.15 42.88 -22.23
N SER A 46 45.27 43.72 -21.66
CA SER A 46 44.00 43.25 -21.11
C SER A 46 43.10 42.84 -22.26
N VAL A 47 42.85 41.54 -22.42
CA VAL A 47 41.76 41.06 -23.26
C VAL A 47 40.46 41.39 -22.54
N ILE A 48 39.81 42.49 -22.92
CA ILE A 48 38.48 42.84 -22.42
C ILE A 48 37.47 42.04 -23.22
N ILE A 49 36.92 40.98 -22.61
CA ILE A 49 35.79 40.26 -23.18
C ILE A 49 34.52 41.01 -22.76
N SER A 50 34.03 41.91 -23.60
CA SER A 50 32.75 42.61 -23.38
C SER A 50 31.60 41.70 -23.83
N GLY A 51 31.17 40.79 -22.95
CA GLY A 51 30.07 39.86 -23.18
C GLY A 51 30.04 38.72 -22.16
N SER A 52 28.87 38.13 -21.93
CA SER A 52 28.70 36.90 -21.15
C SER A 52 29.43 35.75 -21.84
N LEU A 53 30.43 35.17 -21.19
CA LEU A 53 30.99 33.86 -21.51
C LEU A 53 30.11 32.73 -20.92
N GLN A 54 28.78 32.85 -21.05
CA GLN A 54 27.93 31.68 -20.82
C GLN A 54 28.06 30.77 -22.02
N ALA A 55 28.79 29.66 -21.82
CA ALA A 55 28.61 28.51 -22.67
C ALA A 55 27.11 28.16 -22.64
N LYS A 56 26.42 28.34 -23.77
CA LYS A 56 25.03 27.91 -23.94
C LYS A 56 25.02 26.39 -24.12
N THR A 57 25.39 25.65 -23.09
CA THR A 57 25.26 24.20 -23.07
C THR A 57 23.95 23.87 -22.39
N GLY A 58 22.87 23.77 -23.16
CA GLY A 58 21.60 23.17 -22.73
C GLY A 58 21.74 21.65 -22.52
N ARG A 59 22.69 21.23 -21.68
CA ARG A 59 22.73 19.89 -21.08
C ARG A 59 22.28 20.05 -19.64
N ALA A 60 21.44 19.14 -19.14
CA ALA A 60 21.26 18.99 -17.70
C ALA A 60 22.65 18.85 -17.09
N ALA A 61 23.06 19.82 -16.27
CA ALA A 61 24.39 19.81 -15.67
C ALA A 61 24.45 18.66 -14.67
N THR A 62 25.40 17.75 -14.84
CA THR A 62 25.76 16.78 -13.81
C THR A 62 26.94 17.36 -13.05
N LEU A 63 26.77 17.54 -11.74
CA LEU A 63 27.84 17.88 -10.82
C LEU A 63 28.14 16.68 -9.94
N VAL A 64 29.42 16.36 -9.76
CA VAL A 64 29.87 15.19 -9.01
C VAL A 64 30.40 15.62 -7.65
N VAL A 65 29.89 14.99 -6.58
CA VAL A 65 30.39 15.17 -5.21
C VAL A 65 31.00 13.86 -4.72
N ALA A 66 32.29 13.88 -4.40
CA ALA A 66 32.97 12.70 -3.86
C ALA A 66 33.04 12.73 -2.33
N ALA A 67 32.76 11.59 -1.71
CA ALA A 67 32.97 11.39 -0.27
C ALA A 67 34.47 11.41 0.09
N SER A 68 34.82 11.91 1.28
CA SER A 68 36.20 11.99 1.76
C SER A 68 36.91 10.62 1.82
N ASN A 69 36.14 9.58 2.18
CA ASN A 69 36.58 8.19 2.30
C ASN A 69 36.34 7.35 1.03
N GLY A 70 35.90 7.96 -0.07
CA GLY A 70 35.75 7.32 -1.37
C GLY A 70 37.08 7.00 -2.06
N ALA A 71 37.02 6.29 -3.18
CA ALA A 71 38.20 5.96 -3.97
C ALA A 71 38.87 7.23 -4.52
N GLN A 72 40.20 7.18 -4.65
CA GLN A 72 40.96 8.32 -5.17
C GLN A 72 40.51 8.70 -6.59
N SER A 73 40.18 7.71 -7.42
CA SER A 73 39.63 7.94 -8.77
C SER A 73 38.32 8.71 -8.78
N SER A 74 37.49 8.55 -7.75
CA SER A 74 36.22 9.27 -7.60
C SER A 74 36.48 10.72 -7.20
N LYS A 75 37.40 10.94 -6.26
CA LYS A 75 37.83 12.29 -5.85
C LYS A 75 38.51 13.07 -6.98
N ASP A 76 39.34 12.42 -7.78
CA ASP A 76 40.05 13.04 -8.91
C ASP A 76 39.09 13.51 -10.03
N GLN A 77 37.88 12.94 -10.09
CA GLN A 77 36.85 13.25 -11.10
C GLN A 77 35.75 14.18 -10.56
N ALA A 78 35.76 14.49 -9.27
CA ALA A 78 34.67 15.23 -8.63
C ALA A 78 34.80 16.74 -8.83
N ASP A 79 33.66 17.41 -8.93
CA ASP A 79 33.57 18.87 -8.91
C ASP A 79 33.69 19.40 -7.47
N PHE A 80 33.18 18.63 -6.49
CA PHE A 80 33.24 18.91 -5.06
C PHE A 80 33.74 17.67 -4.30
N ILE A 81 34.55 17.88 -3.26
CA ILE A 81 35.05 16.80 -2.41
C ILE A 81 34.66 17.11 -0.98
N ALA A 82 33.82 16.25 -0.41
CA ALA A 82 33.45 16.27 1.00
C ALA A 82 34.69 16.06 1.89
N ASP A 83 34.71 16.69 3.06
CA ASP A 83 35.85 16.62 3.99
C ASP A 83 35.66 15.55 5.08
N GLY A 84 34.47 14.91 5.12
CA GLY A 84 34.09 13.90 6.09
C GLY A 84 33.42 14.47 7.33
N ARG A 85 33.09 15.76 7.36
CA ARG A 85 32.41 16.44 8.45
C ARG A 85 31.48 17.49 7.87
N ASP A 86 30.22 17.48 8.32
CA ASP A 86 29.25 18.49 7.89
C ASP A 86 29.08 18.50 6.35
N ASP A 87 29.19 17.32 5.71
CA ASP A 87 29.28 17.13 4.26
C ASP A 87 28.03 17.60 3.49
N GLN A 88 26.95 17.93 4.21
CA GLN A 88 25.81 18.63 3.62
C GLN A 88 26.22 19.97 2.98
N VAL A 89 27.32 20.60 3.41
CA VAL A 89 27.79 21.89 2.89
C VAL A 89 28.24 21.75 1.44
N GLU A 90 29.05 20.74 1.12
CA GLU A 90 29.54 20.47 -0.23
C GLU A 90 28.42 19.98 -1.14
N ILE A 91 27.51 19.14 -0.61
CA ILE A 91 26.33 18.70 -1.37
C ILE A 91 25.43 19.90 -1.69
N GLN A 92 25.17 20.77 -0.72
CA GLN A 92 24.36 21.97 -0.95
C GLN A 92 25.04 22.92 -1.95
N ALA A 93 26.36 23.10 -1.89
CA ALA A 93 27.10 23.88 -2.86
C ALA A 93 26.98 23.32 -4.29
N ALA A 94 26.96 22.00 -4.45
CA ALA A 94 26.70 21.36 -5.74
C ALA A 94 25.26 21.58 -6.21
N ILE A 95 24.27 21.47 -5.32
CA ILE A 95 22.86 21.77 -5.62
C ILE A 95 22.69 23.24 -6.07
N ASP A 96 23.28 24.17 -5.32
CA ASP A 96 23.18 25.61 -5.56
C ASP A 96 23.88 26.04 -6.86
N ALA A 97 24.86 25.25 -7.33
CA ALA A 97 25.55 25.47 -8.59
C ALA A 97 24.76 24.95 -9.82
N LEU A 98 23.68 24.20 -9.61
CA LEU A 98 22.78 23.79 -10.70
C LEU A 98 21.96 24.98 -11.21
N SER A 99 21.40 24.80 -12.41
CA SER A 99 20.45 25.76 -12.96
C SER A 99 19.15 25.77 -12.17
N SER A 100 18.39 26.87 -12.24
CA SER A 100 17.05 26.94 -11.64
C SER A 100 16.06 25.92 -12.22
N SER A 101 16.35 25.36 -13.41
CA SER A 101 15.59 24.27 -14.03
C SER A 101 16.02 22.86 -13.57
N GLY A 102 16.90 22.78 -12.56
CA GLY A 102 17.40 21.52 -12.03
C GLY A 102 18.66 21.02 -12.73
N GLY A 103 18.87 19.71 -12.63
CA GLY A 103 20.09 19.01 -13.03
C GLY A 103 20.35 17.81 -12.14
N THR A 104 21.54 17.23 -12.23
CA THR A 104 21.91 16.04 -11.46
C THR A 104 23.06 16.35 -10.53
N VAL A 105 22.91 16.02 -9.25
CA VAL A 105 24.04 15.87 -8.32
C VAL A 105 24.32 14.36 -8.19
N GLN A 106 25.46 13.93 -8.73
CA GLN A 106 25.92 12.54 -8.64
C GLN A 106 26.89 12.40 -7.46
N LEU A 107 26.56 11.54 -6.53
CA LEU A 107 27.38 11.23 -5.37
C LEU A 107 28.23 10.00 -5.66
N SER A 108 29.49 10.03 -5.21
CA SER A 108 30.36 8.85 -5.25
C SER A 108 29.99 7.82 -4.19
N GLU A 109 30.63 6.67 -4.25
CA GLU A 109 30.73 5.77 -3.10
C GLU A 109 31.42 6.45 -1.92
N GLY A 110 31.04 6.03 -0.71
CA GLY A 110 31.58 6.51 0.55
C GLY A 110 30.50 7.01 1.49
N THR A 111 30.93 7.60 2.61
CA THR A 111 30.06 8.11 3.66
C THR A 111 30.10 9.63 3.68
N PHE A 112 28.92 10.23 3.66
CA PHE A 112 28.69 11.67 3.84
C PHE A 112 28.11 11.87 5.25
N ASN A 113 28.89 12.48 6.13
CA ASN A 113 28.55 12.72 7.53
C ASN A 113 27.78 14.03 7.67
N LEU A 114 26.50 13.94 8.00
CA LEU A 114 25.58 15.06 7.99
C LEU A 114 25.31 15.56 9.40
N SER A 115 25.46 16.88 9.57
CA SER A 115 25.07 17.58 10.80
C SER A 115 23.86 18.50 10.60
N SER A 116 23.44 18.71 9.36
CA SER A 116 22.17 19.34 9.02
C SER A 116 21.56 18.64 7.81
N GLY A 117 20.27 18.87 7.58
CA GLY A 117 19.58 18.35 6.41
C GLY A 117 20.04 19.01 5.11
N ILE A 118 19.95 18.26 4.02
CA ILE A 118 20.12 18.74 2.64
C ILE A 118 18.79 19.29 2.16
N VAL A 119 18.79 20.48 1.55
CA VAL A 119 17.55 21.15 1.11
C VAL A 119 17.49 21.20 -0.41
N ILE A 120 16.36 20.75 -0.95
CA ILE A 120 16.05 20.77 -2.38
C ILE A 120 14.87 21.72 -2.61
N SER A 121 15.15 22.92 -3.13
CA SER A 121 14.14 23.95 -3.44
C SER A 121 13.88 24.13 -4.94
N SER A 122 14.73 23.58 -5.81
CA SER A 122 14.59 23.65 -7.27
C SER A 122 13.68 22.55 -7.83
N ASP A 123 13.15 22.76 -9.04
CA ASP A 123 12.52 21.68 -9.82
C ASP A 123 13.56 20.80 -10.51
N GLY A 124 13.15 19.61 -10.94
CA GLY A 124 13.92 18.82 -11.89
C GLY A 124 15.27 18.34 -11.35
N LEU A 125 15.46 18.39 -10.03
CA LEU A 125 16.69 17.97 -9.39
C LEU A 125 16.72 16.45 -9.25
N THR A 126 17.81 15.85 -9.69
CA THR A 126 18.14 14.44 -9.42
C THR A 126 19.30 14.40 -8.44
N LEU A 127 19.09 13.82 -7.27
CA LEU A 127 20.16 13.46 -6.34
C LEU A 127 20.39 11.94 -6.45
N LYS A 128 21.52 11.55 -7.04
CA LYS A 128 21.81 10.17 -7.40
C LYS A 128 23.07 9.68 -6.72
N GLY A 129 22.97 8.57 -5.98
CA GLY A 129 24.10 7.88 -5.39
C GLY A 129 24.61 6.73 -6.27
N GLN A 130 25.31 5.81 -5.60
CA GLN A 130 25.65 4.50 -6.11
C GLN A 130 25.03 3.44 -5.20
N ALA A 131 24.28 2.52 -5.80
CA ALA A 131 23.59 1.45 -5.09
C ALA A 131 24.58 0.63 -4.24
N GLY A 132 24.35 0.60 -2.93
CA GLY A 132 25.12 -0.20 -1.97
C GLY A 132 24.34 -1.40 -1.44
N GLN A 133 25.02 -2.37 -0.83
CA GLN A 133 24.42 -3.58 -0.25
C GLN A 133 24.03 -3.42 1.24
N GLY A 134 23.85 -2.19 1.75
CA GLY A 134 23.31 -1.94 3.10
C GLY A 134 24.18 -2.25 4.31
N GLY A 135 25.28 -2.98 4.14
CA GLY A 135 26.26 -3.24 5.21
C GLY A 135 27.42 -2.24 5.24
N SER A 136 28.11 -2.15 6.38
CA SER A 136 29.27 -1.27 6.66
C SER A 136 30.52 -1.51 5.79
N LYS A 137 30.45 -2.38 4.79
CA LYS A 137 31.61 -2.86 4.00
C LYS A 137 31.38 -2.89 2.48
N ALA A 138 30.21 -2.52 1.98
CA ALA A 138 29.95 -2.51 0.54
C ALA A 138 30.24 -1.12 -0.06
N PRO A 139 30.80 -1.04 -1.29
CA PRO A 139 30.85 0.22 -2.02
C PRO A 139 29.41 0.68 -2.30
N GLY A 140 29.10 1.93 -1.95
CA GLY A 140 27.80 2.57 -2.13
C GLY A 140 27.80 3.97 -1.52
N THR A 141 26.75 4.75 -1.76
CA THR A 141 26.57 6.08 -1.17
C THR A 141 25.78 5.99 0.14
N TYR A 142 26.35 6.53 1.22
CA TYR A 142 25.74 6.51 2.55
C TYR A 142 25.66 7.90 3.16
N PHE A 143 24.46 8.35 3.52
CA PHE A 143 24.25 9.47 4.42
C PHE A 143 24.24 8.98 5.87
N GLU A 144 25.02 9.61 6.75
CA GLU A 144 25.13 9.23 8.17
C GLU A 144 24.75 10.43 9.07
N THR A 145 23.83 10.24 10.01
CA THR A 145 23.48 11.23 11.05
C THR A 145 23.89 10.76 12.45
N SER A 146 23.91 11.63 13.48
CA SER A 146 24.22 11.26 14.87
C SER A 146 22.99 11.29 15.80
N ILE A 147 23.04 10.56 16.92
CA ILE A 147 21.89 10.20 17.77
C ILE A 147 21.07 11.36 18.40
N ASP A 148 21.60 12.58 18.39
CA ASP A 148 20.97 13.76 19.04
C ASP A 148 20.56 14.86 18.06
N ARG A 149 20.47 14.59 16.76
CA ARG A 149 20.21 15.65 15.75
C ARG A 149 18.75 15.69 15.32
N PRO A 150 18.01 16.79 15.53
CA PRO A 150 16.58 16.86 15.23
C PRO A 150 16.24 17.10 13.75
N ASN A 151 17.23 17.37 12.90
CA ASN A 151 16.97 17.74 11.51
C ASN A 151 16.74 16.49 10.65
N SER A 152 15.77 16.58 9.74
CA SER A 152 15.55 15.56 8.72
C SER A 152 16.72 15.50 7.74
N VAL A 153 16.96 14.34 7.12
CA VAL A 153 18.17 14.10 6.30
C VAL A 153 18.09 14.85 4.97
N ILE A 154 16.97 14.71 4.27
CA ILE A 154 16.68 15.43 3.02
C ILE A 154 15.31 16.07 3.13
N THR A 155 15.23 17.35 2.83
CA THR A 155 13.97 18.10 2.78
C THR A 155 13.78 18.66 1.38
N VAL A 156 12.74 18.18 0.70
CA VAL A 156 12.21 18.79 -0.52
C VAL A 156 11.14 19.77 -0.08
N ASN A 157 11.50 21.05 -0.03
CA ASN A 157 10.59 22.11 0.37
C ASN A 157 11.12 23.46 -0.12
N ASP A 158 10.26 24.25 -0.74
CA ASP A 158 10.56 25.65 -1.08
C ASP A 158 9.50 26.55 -0.42
N ILE A 159 9.91 27.26 0.64
CA ILE A 159 9.00 28.07 1.44
C ILE A 159 8.39 29.18 0.58
N GLY A 160 7.07 29.16 0.42
CA GLY A 160 6.32 30.14 -0.37
C GLY A 160 6.01 29.69 -1.80
N ARG A 161 6.42 28.48 -2.18
CA ARG A 161 6.12 27.90 -3.49
C ARG A 161 4.94 26.93 -3.42
N VAL A 162 3.95 27.08 -4.30
CA VAL A 162 2.73 26.26 -4.28
C VAL A 162 2.94 24.85 -4.85
N VAL A 163 3.83 24.70 -5.85
CA VAL A 163 4.08 23.44 -6.56
C VAL A 163 5.56 23.30 -6.89
N GLN A 164 6.15 22.14 -6.58
CA GLN A 164 7.49 21.72 -6.99
C GLN A 164 7.39 20.36 -7.68
N ALA A 165 8.19 20.13 -8.73
CA ALA A 165 8.01 18.93 -9.55
C ALA A 165 9.32 18.35 -10.09
N GLY A 166 9.28 17.07 -10.46
CA GLY A 166 10.37 16.40 -11.16
C GLY A 166 11.56 16.08 -10.26
N ILE A 167 11.34 15.83 -8.97
CA ILE A 167 12.42 15.52 -8.04
C ILE A 167 12.71 14.03 -8.10
N SER A 168 13.97 13.66 -8.35
CA SER A 168 14.40 12.26 -8.35
C SER A 168 15.44 12.02 -7.25
N LEU A 169 15.19 11.03 -6.40
CA LEU A 169 16.10 10.55 -5.36
C LEU A 169 16.44 9.08 -5.67
N GLU A 170 17.73 8.80 -5.93
CA GLU A 170 18.14 7.53 -6.51
C GLU A 170 19.36 6.91 -5.83
N ASP A 171 19.31 5.60 -5.56
CA ASP A 171 20.48 4.73 -5.34
C ASP A 171 21.39 5.10 -4.16
N PHE A 172 20.85 5.39 -2.98
CA PHE A 172 21.64 5.66 -1.78
C PHE A 172 21.03 5.10 -0.50
N TRP A 173 21.86 5.02 0.54
CA TRP A 173 21.46 4.60 1.88
C TRP A 173 21.42 5.80 2.83
N ILE A 174 20.39 5.87 3.65
CA ILE A 174 20.30 6.78 4.79
C ILE A 174 20.43 5.95 6.08
N ARG A 175 21.54 6.17 6.79
CA ARG A 175 21.78 5.68 8.14
C ARG A 175 21.39 6.79 9.13
N ASN A 176 20.12 6.78 9.51
CA ASN A 176 19.55 7.83 10.35
C ASN A 176 19.51 7.41 11.81
N TRP A 177 20.47 7.90 12.58
CA TRP A 177 20.51 7.70 14.03
C TRP A 177 19.86 8.85 14.80
N GLY A 178 19.63 9.99 14.14
CA GLY A 178 19.11 11.22 14.74
C GLY A 178 17.64 11.15 15.16
N ASN A 179 17.03 12.33 15.37
CA ASN A 179 15.66 12.54 15.83
C ASN A 179 14.69 13.01 14.71
N GLY A 180 15.20 13.48 13.57
CA GLY A 180 14.40 13.98 12.44
C GLY A 180 14.08 12.89 11.40
N ASP A 181 13.09 13.12 10.56
CA ASP A 181 12.69 12.15 9.52
C ASP A 181 13.80 11.89 8.48
N GLY A 182 13.69 10.78 7.76
CA GLY A 182 14.60 10.48 6.66
C GLY A 182 14.49 11.48 5.51
N ILE A 183 13.47 11.30 4.69
CA ILE A 183 13.12 12.19 3.59
C ILE A 183 11.80 12.88 3.90
N VAL A 184 11.78 14.20 3.80
CA VAL A 184 10.58 15.02 3.96
C VAL A 184 10.24 15.68 2.63
N PHE A 185 9.03 15.45 2.14
CA PHE A 185 8.42 16.29 1.11
C PHE A 185 7.48 17.24 1.85
N GLY A 186 7.92 18.49 2.00
CA GLY A 186 7.36 19.46 2.94
C GLY A 186 5.91 19.86 2.65
N PRO A 187 5.22 20.46 3.64
CA PRO A 187 3.81 20.81 3.52
C PRO A 187 3.55 22.06 2.68
N ASP A 188 4.58 22.87 2.39
CA ASP A 188 4.39 24.19 1.76
C ASP A 188 4.11 24.08 0.26
N SER A 189 4.56 22.99 -0.39
CA SER A 189 4.40 22.73 -1.82
C SER A 189 3.70 21.40 -2.08
N GLY A 190 2.80 21.40 -3.07
CA GLY A 190 2.37 20.16 -3.71
C GLY A 190 3.52 19.59 -4.55
N ILE A 191 3.96 18.37 -4.26
CA ILE A 191 5.06 17.72 -4.96
C ILE A 191 4.52 16.77 -6.04
N PHE A 192 4.91 17.01 -7.29
CA PHE A 192 4.41 16.29 -8.47
C PHE A 192 5.52 15.63 -9.28
N ASP A 193 5.15 14.58 -10.01
CA ASP A 193 5.97 13.95 -11.06
C ASP A 193 7.38 13.57 -10.55
N SER A 194 7.45 13.14 -9.29
CA SER A 194 8.68 12.83 -8.57
C SER A 194 8.91 11.33 -8.46
N ARG A 195 10.17 10.96 -8.17
CA ARG A 195 10.62 9.58 -8.13
C ARG A 195 11.56 9.33 -6.97
N ILE A 196 11.32 8.22 -6.27
CA ILE A 196 12.20 7.69 -5.24
C ILE A 196 12.50 6.24 -5.64
N GLU A 197 13.75 5.94 -5.99
CA GLU A 197 14.15 4.59 -6.39
C GLU A 197 15.45 4.17 -5.71
N GLY A 198 15.52 2.94 -5.20
CA GLY A 198 16.79 2.42 -4.68
C GLY A 198 17.27 3.15 -3.43
N VAL A 199 16.38 3.90 -2.77
CA VAL A 199 16.69 4.66 -1.56
C VAL A 199 16.37 3.80 -0.34
N ASN A 200 17.39 3.49 0.44
CA ASN A 200 17.32 2.53 1.52
C ASN A 200 17.58 3.17 2.88
N PHE A 201 17.00 2.61 3.92
CA PHE A 201 17.05 3.14 5.28
C PHE A 201 17.51 2.10 6.27
N LEU A 202 18.45 2.51 7.11
CA LEU A 202 18.79 1.86 8.37
C LEU A 202 18.64 2.91 9.47
N GLY A 203 17.65 2.74 10.34
CA GLY A 203 17.33 3.73 11.36
C GLY A 203 17.58 3.27 12.79
N ASN A 204 17.05 4.07 13.71
CA ASN A 204 16.88 3.74 15.12
C ASN A 204 15.38 3.75 15.50
N ALA A 205 14.77 2.57 15.64
CA ALA A 205 13.33 2.40 15.85
C ALA A 205 12.78 3.03 17.15
N TYR A 206 13.64 3.43 18.08
CA TYR A 206 13.22 4.06 19.34
C TYR A 206 12.73 5.50 19.20
N HIS A 207 12.83 6.09 18.01
CA HIS A 207 12.41 7.45 17.74
C HIS A 207 11.25 7.42 16.74
N LEU A 208 10.19 8.21 16.98
CA LEU A 208 8.93 8.26 16.21
C LEU A 208 9.08 8.87 14.79
N GLN A 209 10.22 8.64 14.14
CA GLN A 209 10.52 9.16 12.81
C GLN A 209 9.97 8.28 11.72
N SER A 210 9.59 8.93 10.63
CA SER A 210 9.31 8.27 9.36
C SER A 210 10.59 8.16 8.54
N ALA A 211 10.78 7.05 7.82
CA ALA A 211 11.77 7.02 6.75
C ALA A 211 11.38 8.02 5.65
N PHE A 212 10.08 8.09 5.35
CA PHE A 212 9.50 9.05 4.43
C PHE A 212 8.31 9.77 5.07
N LEU A 213 8.43 11.08 5.25
CA LEU A 213 7.31 11.96 5.59
C LEU A 213 6.91 12.75 4.35
N LEU A 214 5.89 12.28 3.65
CA LEU A 214 5.46 12.82 2.37
C LEU A 214 4.13 13.55 2.54
N TYR A 215 4.17 14.86 2.82
CA TYR A 215 2.94 15.66 2.93
C TYR A 215 2.16 15.67 1.62
N SER A 216 2.85 15.64 0.48
CA SER A 216 2.26 15.43 -0.82
C SER A 216 3.17 14.57 -1.70
N PHE A 217 2.56 13.71 -2.51
CA PHE A 217 3.26 12.85 -3.46
C PHE A 217 2.29 12.53 -4.59
N HIS A 218 2.33 13.35 -5.64
CA HIS A 218 1.33 13.31 -6.71
C HIS A 218 1.91 12.85 -8.02
N SER A 219 1.21 11.98 -8.77
CA SER A 219 1.72 11.46 -10.06
C SER A 219 3.12 10.86 -9.94
N SER A 220 3.44 10.27 -8.79
CA SER A 220 4.82 9.98 -8.38
C SER A 220 5.00 8.50 -8.07
N VAL A 221 6.26 8.04 -8.08
CA VAL A 221 6.59 6.62 -7.86
C VAL A 221 7.67 6.49 -6.78
N ALA A 222 7.42 5.63 -5.81
CA ALA A 222 8.40 5.16 -4.83
C ALA A 222 8.58 3.66 -5.01
N THR A 223 9.77 3.21 -5.40
CA THR A 223 10.03 1.79 -5.69
C THR A 223 11.42 1.33 -5.29
N ASP A 224 11.57 0.03 -5.07
CA ASP A 224 12.87 -0.62 -4.83
C ASP A 224 13.53 -0.06 -3.56
N ILE A 225 12.76 -0.05 -2.48
CA ILE A 225 13.12 0.59 -1.21
C ILE A 225 13.22 -0.48 -0.13
N SER A 226 14.32 -0.47 0.64
CA SER A 226 14.46 -1.24 1.87
C SER A 226 14.46 -0.31 3.07
N ILE A 227 13.60 -0.58 4.06
CA ILE A 227 13.50 0.16 5.32
C ILE A 227 13.72 -0.82 6.45
N THR A 228 14.64 -0.52 7.36
CA THR A 228 14.92 -1.37 8.51
C THR A 228 15.10 -0.53 9.77
N ASN A 229 14.45 -0.96 10.85
CA ASN A 229 14.61 -0.40 12.19
C ASN A 229 14.28 1.12 12.25
N THR A 230 13.17 1.56 11.64
CA THR A 230 12.65 2.94 11.77
C THR A 230 11.35 2.97 12.55
N GLY A 231 10.87 4.16 12.94
CA GLY A 231 9.56 4.30 13.58
C GLY A 231 8.43 3.93 12.62
N ILE A 232 8.27 4.74 11.57
CA ILE A 232 7.32 4.54 10.47
C ILE A 232 8.09 4.37 9.16
N GLY A 233 7.58 3.56 8.23
CA GLY A 233 8.08 3.50 6.87
C GLY A 233 7.70 4.76 6.09
N PHE A 234 6.42 4.87 5.73
CA PHE A 234 5.84 5.97 4.98
C PHE A 234 4.71 6.64 5.76
N SER A 235 4.84 7.93 6.00
CA SER A 235 3.77 8.81 6.47
C SER A 235 3.28 9.68 5.30
N LEU A 236 2.02 9.52 4.88
CA LEU A 236 1.48 10.16 3.68
C LEU A 236 0.38 11.18 4.01
N GLY A 237 0.57 12.44 3.60
CA GLY A 237 -0.31 13.58 3.91
C GLY A 237 -1.34 13.96 2.84
N GLY A 238 -1.81 13.01 2.02
CA GLY A 238 -2.79 13.27 0.96
C GLY A 238 -2.24 13.05 -0.45
N SER A 239 -1.53 11.94 -0.64
CA SER A 239 -0.92 11.55 -1.92
C SER A 239 -1.97 11.14 -2.97
N LYS A 240 -1.69 11.41 -4.24
CA LYS A 240 -2.64 11.12 -5.34
C LYS A 240 -1.97 10.58 -6.59
N ARG A 241 -2.59 9.67 -7.33
CA ARG A 241 -2.07 9.16 -8.62
C ARG A 241 -0.66 8.60 -8.49
N SER A 242 -0.37 7.93 -7.38
CA SER A 242 0.98 7.53 -7.03
C SER A 242 1.09 6.04 -6.76
N VAL A 243 2.27 5.50 -6.99
CA VAL A 243 2.56 4.07 -6.86
C VAL A 243 3.69 3.87 -5.86
N PHE A 244 3.43 2.98 -4.90
CA PHE A 244 4.41 2.44 -3.98
C PHE A 244 4.60 0.96 -4.31
N SER A 245 5.80 0.57 -4.75
CA SER A 245 6.05 -0.80 -5.23
C SER A 245 7.37 -1.38 -4.77
N ASN A 246 7.46 -2.70 -4.63
CA ASN A 246 8.72 -3.40 -4.33
C ASN A 246 9.45 -2.83 -3.09
N ILE A 247 8.75 -2.87 -1.95
CA ILE A 247 9.23 -2.30 -0.69
C ILE A 247 9.51 -3.42 0.29
N MET A 248 10.71 -3.44 0.86
CA MET A 248 11.05 -4.29 1.99
C MET A 248 11.01 -3.47 3.28
N ALA A 249 10.24 -3.89 4.29
CA ALA A 249 10.04 -3.13 5.52
C ALA A 249 10.16 -4.02 6.76
N ASN A 250 11.29 -3.93 7.48
CA ASN A 250 11.59 -4.81 8.60
C ASN A 250 11.76 -4.02 9.90
N ASP A 251 11.29 -4.59 11.01
CA ASP A 251 11.52 -4.07 12.36
C ASP A 251 11.02 -2.62 12.54
N LEU A 252 9.88 -2.29 11.93
CA LEU A 252 9.25 -0.98 12.11
C LEU A 252 8.44 -0.94 13.40
N PHE A 253 8.56 0.15 14.15
CA PHE A 253 7.94 0.28 15.47
C PHE A 253 6.43 0.60 15.42
N ASP A 254 6.00 1.54 14.56
CA ASP A 254 4.60 1.97 14.46
C ASP A 254 3.92 1.45 13.19
N GLY A 255 4.61 1.38 12.04
CA GLY A 255 4.09 0.65 10.90
C GLY A 255 4.71 0.95 9.54
N ILE A 256 4.23 0.27 8.50
CA ILE A 256 4.78 0.39 7.13
C ILE A 256 4.24 1.64 6.45
N PHE A 257 2.91 1.77 6.42
CA PHE A 257 2.22 2.93 5.87
C PHE A 257 1.27 3.48 6.90
N ASP A 258 1.33 4.79 7.08
CA ASP A 258 0.33 5.55 7.82
C ASP A 258 -0.09 6.75 6.99
N THR A 259 -1.38 6.80 6.63
CA THR A 259 -1.90 7.83 5.73
C THR A 259 -2.86 8.75 6.45
N GLN A 260 -2.94 9.98 5.97
CA GLN A 260 -3.86 11.01 6.40
C GLN A 260 -4.21 11.92 5.23
N GLY A 261 -5.20 12.80 5.39
CA GLY A 261 -5.62 13.71 4.32
C GLY A 261 -6.44 13.01 3.22
N THR A 262 -6.38 13.50 1.98
CA THR A 262 -7.12 12.89 0.85
C THR A 262 -6.21 12.01 0.01
N LEU A 263 -6.47 10.71 0.02
CA LEU A 263 -5.84 9.72 -0.85
C LEU A 263 -6.72 9.43 -2.06
N GLU A 264 -6.13 9.49 -3.24
CA GLU A 264 -6.87 9.31 -4.50
C GLU A 264 -6.01 8.59 -5.54
N GLU A 265 -6.52 7.51 -6.14
CA GLU A 265 -5.83 6.81 -7.23
C GLU A 265 -4.42 6.34 -6.80
N LEU A 266 -4.35 5.73 -5.61
CA LEU A 266 -3.11 5.23 -5.02
C LEU A 266 -2.98 3.72 -5.18
N VAL A 267 -1.77 3.25 -5.51
CA VAL A 267 -1.45 1.82 -5.54
C VAL A 267 -0.32 1.52 -4.55
N ILE A 268 -0.56 0.58 -3.64
CA ILE A 268 0.44 0.01 -2.73
C ILE A 268 0.57 -1.48 -3.04
N THR A 269 1.73 -1.90 -3.54
CA THR A 269 1.90 -3.26 -4.04
C THR A 269 3.31 -3.82 -3.87
N GLY A 270 3.46 -5.14 -3.78
CA GLY A 270 4.77 -5.77 -3.64
C GLY A 270 5.53 -5.34 -2.38
N VAL A 271 4.81 -4.99 -1.31
CA VAL A 271 5.40 -4.75 0.01
C VAL A 271 5.66 -6.11 0.67
N VAL A 272 6.89 -6.35 1.13
CA VAL A 272 7.26 -7.51 1.95
C VAL A 272 7.77 -7.00 3.29
N ALA A 273 7.09 -7.32 4.37
CA ALA A 273 7.37 -6.74 5.67
C ALA A 273 7.32 -7.74 6.81
N ASP A 274 8.23 -7.59 7.77
CA ASP A 274 8.27 -8.39 8.98
C ASP A 274 8.42 -7.48 10.22
N LEU A 275 7.36 -7.40 11.02
CA LEU A 275 7.17 -6.37 12.04
C LEU A 275 7.36 -6.93 13.46
N ASN A 276 8.59 -7.29 13.82
CA ASN A 276 8.92 -7.84 15.14
C ASN A 276 8.49 -6.97 16.33
N HIS A 277 8.41 -5.65 16.14
CA HIS A 277 7.99 -4.69 17.16
C HIS A 277 6.47 -4.49 17.24
N HIS A 278 5.70 -5.21 16.42
CA HIS A 278 4.25 -5.05 16.31
C HIS A 278 3.84 -3.65 15.85
N GLY A 279 4.56 -3.08 14.89
CA GLY A 279 4.02 -2.01 14.07
C GLY A 279 2.76 -2.48 13.33
N GLN A 280 1.90 -1.55 12.95
CA GLN A 280 0.82 -1.81 12.01
C GLN A 280 1.38 -2.19 10.64
N GLY A 281 0.65 -3.00 9.88
CA GLY A 281 1.00 -3.22 8.48
C GLY A 281 0.72 -1.97 7.65
N ILE A 282 -0.42 -1.94 6.95
CA ILE A 282 -0.84 -0.80 6.13
C ILE A 282 -2.05 -0.14 6.79
N ARG A 283 -1.89 1.10 7.25
CA ARG A 283 -2.93 1.91 7.89
C ARG A 283 -3.38 3.01 6.93
N ILE A 284 -4.61 2.90 6.42
CA ILE A 284 -5.23 3.86 5.52
C ILE A 284 -6.25 4.71 6.29
N ARG A 285 -5.90 5.97 6.56
CA ARG A 285 -6.79 6.96 7.16
C ARG A 285 -6.97 8.18 6.26
N GLY A 286 -7.95 9.01 6.62
CA GLY A 286 -8.42 10.11 5.81
C GLY A 286 -9.37 9.70 4.68
N ILE A 287 -9.69 10.66 3.81
CA ILE A 287 -10.62 10.47 2.70
C ILE A 287 -9.94 9.61 1.65
N THR A 288 -10.50 8.44 1.37
CA THR A 288 -9.91 7.48 0.42
C THR A 288 -10.81 7.33 -0.80
N ARG A 289 -10.23 7.44 -2.00
CA ARG A 289 -10.93 7.22 -3.28
C ARG A 289 -10.06 6.42 -4.25
N ASN A 290 -10.59 5.34 -4.81
CA ASN A 290 -9.94 4.57 -5.88
C ASN A 290 -8.53 4.08 -5.47
N VAL A 291 -8.42 3.47 -4.28
CA VAL A 291 -7.14 3.00 -3.75
C VAL A 291 -7.03 1.48 -3.88
N LEU A 292 -5.85 1.00 -4.23
CA LEU A 292 -5.56 -0.42 -4.44
C LEU A 292 -4.39 -0.85 -3.55
N VAL A 293 -4.65 -1.77 -2.62
CA VAL A 293 -3.65 -2.43 -1.80
C VAL A 293 -3.57 -3.88 -2.21
N LYS A 294 -2.53 -4.27 -2.95
CA LYS A 294 -2.48 -5.61 -3.53
C LYS A 294 -1.12 -6.27 -3.55
N ASP A 295 -1.12 -7.60 -3.54
CA ASP A 295 0.08 -8.42 -3.73
C ASP A 295 1.17 -8.10 -2.68
N ASN A 296 0.76 -7.81 -1.43
CA ASN A 296 1.67 -7.54 -0.31
C ASN A 296 1.78 -8.74 0.64
N ALA A 297 2.93 -8.94 1.26
CA ALA A 297 3.18 -9.96 2.29
C ALA A 297 3.61 -9.29 3.61
N ILE A 298 2.74 -9.35 4.61
CA ILE A 298 2.93 -8.67 5.91
C ILE A 298 2.93 -9.72 7.03
N TYR A 299 4.07 -9.85 7.70
CA TYR A 299 4.29 -10.81 8.78
C TYR A 299 4.36 -10.11 10.14
N ARG A 300 3.67 -10.72 11.11
CA ARG A 300 3.65 -10.33 12.53
C ARG A 300 3.26 -8.88 12.84
N PRO A 301 2.35 -8.25 12.07
CA PRO A 301 1.92 -6.89 12.37
C PRO A 301 1.10 -6.86 13.65
N ASN A 302 0.83 -5.66 14.19
CA ASN A 302 -0.26 -5.52 15.15
C ASN A 302 -1.60 -5.82 14.46
N SER A 303 -2.04 -4.97 13.54
CA SER A 303 -3.10 -5.29 12.58
C SER A 303 -2.52 -5.32 11.17
N GLY A 304 -3.00 -6.23 10.31
CA GLY A 304 -2.45 -6.38 8.96
C GLY A 304 -2.73 -5.20 8.04
N ILE A 305 -3.99 -5.02 7.64
CA ILE A 305 -4.42 -3.86 6.86
C ILE A 305 -5.62 -3.25 7.59
N ILE A 306 -5.49 -1.98 7.98
CA ILE A 306 -6.59 -1.21 8.55
C ILE A 306 -6.93 -0.11 7.56
N ALA A 307 -8.22 0.04 7.24
CA ALA A 307 -8.70 1.20 6.51
C ALA A 307 -9.92 1.80 7.22
N GLY A 308 -9.92 3.13 7.37
CA GLY A 308 -11.07 3.85 7.91
C GLY A 308 -10.78 4.77 9.08
N GLN A 309 -11.87 5.24 9.70
CA GLN A 309 -11.91 6.46 10.50
C GLN A 309 -11.49 6.30 11.97
N VAL A 310 -10.63 7.22 12.42
CA VAL A 310 -10.50 7.65 13.83
C VAL A 310 -11.14 9.04 14.01
N ARG A 311 -12.43 9.19 13.66
CA ARG A 311 -13.27 10.42 13.75
C ARG A 311 -12.88 11.61 12.84
N ASN A 312 -13.88 12.15 12.11
CA ASN A 312 -13.87 13.44 11.39
C ASN A 312 -12.87 13.62 10.22
N GLU A 313 -12.34 12.56 9.63
CA GLU A 313 -11.39 12.67 8.48
C GLU A 313 -12.01 12.25 7.11
N GLY A 314 -13.32 11.95 7.06
CA GLY A 314 -14.09 11.48 5.90
C GLY A 314 -13.96 9.98 5.55
N GLY A 315 -14.93 9.45 4.79
CA GLY A 315 -15.08 7.99 4.57
C GLY A 315 -14.11 7.33 3.59
N VAL A 316 -14.07 5.99 3.61
CA VAL A 316 -13.35 5.16 2.63
C VAL A 316 -14.28 4.78 1.49
N ASP A 317 -13.91 5.15 0.26
CA ASP A 317 -14.69 4.90 -0.93
C ASP A 317 -13.82 4.22 -2.01
N ASN A 318 -14.35 3.16 -2.61
CA ASN A 318 -13.71 2.41 -3.69
C ASN A 318 -12.27 1.97 -3.36
N LEU A 319 -12.12 1.29 -2.22
CA LEU A 319 -10.87 0.63 -1.81
C LEU A 319 -10.91 -0.84 -2.21
N THR A 320 -9.85 -1.30 -2.86
CA THR A 320 -9.63 -2.72 -3.16
C THR A 320 -8.43 -3.24 -2.38
N ILE A 321 -8.65 -4.26 -1.56
CA ILE A 321 -7.61 -5.01 -0.82
C ILE A 321 -7.55 -6.41 -1.44
N ALA A 322 -6.54 -6.68 -2.26
CA ALA A 322 -6.50 -7.90 -3.08
C ALA A 322 -5.20 -8.70 -2.95
N ASN A 323 -5.31 -10.04 -2.86
CA ASN A 323 -4.17 -10.96 -2.94
C ASN A 323 -3.03 -10.68 -1.94
N ASN A 324 -3.36 -10.13 -0.76
CA ASN A 324 -2.37 -9.90 0.28
C ASN A 324 -2.22 -11.15 1.15
N LEU A 325 -0.98 -11.47 1.52
CA LEU A 325 -0.64 -12.44 2.56
C LEU A 325 -0.43 -11.69 3.88
N ILE A 326 -1.24 -12.01 4.89
CA ILE A 326 -1.16 -11.43 6.22
C ILE A 326 -1.02 -12.57 7.21
N ALA A 327 0.11 -12.65 7.91
CA ALA A 327 0.42 -13.77 8.79
C ALA A 327 0.74 -13.31 10.21
N PHE A 328 0.13 -13.98 11.18
CA PHE A 328 0.33 -13.76 12.61
C PHE A 328 0.04 -12.32 13.10
N PRO A 329 -1.04 -11.65 12.66
CA PRO A 329 -1.40 -10.35 13.23
C PRO A 329 -1.80 -10.50 14.71
N LYS A 330 -1.39 -9.56 15.56
CA LYS A 330 -1.82 -9.52 16.99
C LYS A 330 -3.26 -9.06 17.20
N ASP A 331 -3.87 -8.47 16.20
CA ASP A 331 -5.26 -8.07 16.14
C ASP A 331 -5.93 -8.79 14.94
N ALA A 332 -6.66 -8.06 14.10
CA ALA A 332 -7.27 -8.60 12.90
C ALA A 332 -6.29 -8.61 11.70
N GLY A 333 -6.55 -9.52 10.77
CA GLY A 333 -5.85 -9.51 9.48
C GLY A 333 -6.21 -8.29 8.66
N ILE A 334 -7.50 -8.10 8.40
CA ILE A 334 -8.03 -6.92 7.72
C ILE A 334 -9.14 -6.30 8.58
N ARG A 335 -9.08 -4.98 8.78
CA ARG A 335 -10.09 -4.22 9.52
C ARG A 335 -10.56 -3.03 8.70
N LEU A 336 -11.88 -2.94 8.51
CA LEU A 336 -12.53 -1.75 7.98
C LEU A 336 -13.27 -1.06 9.13
N GLU A 337 -12.84 0.15 9.48
CA GLU A 337 -13.43 0.95 10.55
C GLU A 337 -14.31 2.04 9.94
N ALA A 338 -15.53 2.20 10.43
CA ALA A 338 -16.39 3.31 10.01
C ALA A 338 -17.31 3.73 11.14
N MET A 339 -17.48 5.04 11.29
CA MET A 339 -18.52 5.61 12.14
C MET A 339 -19.89 5.48 11.44
N PRO A 340 -21.01 5.43 12.18
CA PRO A 340 -22.35 5.30 11.60
C PRO A 340 -22.68 6.36 10.53
N GLU A 341 -22.17 7.58 10.69
CA GLU A 341 -22.34 8.71 9.78
C GLU A 341 -21.46 8.64 8.52
N ASP A 342 -20.29 8.00 8.61
CA ASP A 342 -19.25 7.98 7.57
C ASP A 342 -18.97 6.55 7.11
N LYS A 343 -19.98 5.92 6.52
CA LYS A 343 -19.89 4.56 6.03
C LYS A 343 -18.79 4.36 4.98
N ASN A 344 -18.12 3.22 5.04
CA ASN A 344 -17.28 2.76 3.95
C ASN A 344 -18.15 2.33 2.76
N LYS A 345 -17.72 2.58 1.52
CA LYS A 345 -18.52 2.33 0.32
C LYS A 345 -17.70 1.68 -0.78
N TYR A 346 -18.32 0.74 -1.50
CA TYR A 346 -17.73 0.09 -2.68
C TYR A 346 -16.38 -0.57 -2.38
N ILE A 347 -16.32 -1.30 -1.26
CA ILE A 347 -15.08 -1.93 -0.81
C ILE A 347 -15.01 -3.36 -1.32
N GLN A 348 -13.83 -3.75 -1.79
CA GLN A 348 -13.53 -5.10 -2.27
C GLN A 348 -12.38 -5.70 -1.45
N ILE A 349 -12.63 -6.84 -0.81
CA ILE A 349 -11.62 -7.64 -0.11
C ILE A 349 -11.57 -8.99 -0.83
N ILE A 350 -10.58 -9.19 -1.69
CA ILE A 350 -10.57 -10.30 -2.65
C ILE A 350 -9.29 -11.12 -2.58
N GLY A 351 -9.40 -12.45 -2.50
CA GLY A 351 -8.23 -13.33 -2.70
C GLY A 351 -7.13 -13.22 -1.64
N ASN A 352 -7.39 -12.57 -0.50
CA ASN A 352 -6.38 -12.40 0.54
C ASN A 352 -6.20 -13.70 1.34
N LYS A 353 -4.96 -13.96 1.77
CA LYS A 353 -4.63 -15.07 2.65
C LYS A 353 -4.24 -14.56 4.03
N ILE A 354 -5.06 -14.87 5.02
CA ILE A 354 -4.89 -14.45 6.41
C ILE A 354 -4.62 -15.68 7.27
N ILE A 355 -3.52 -15.69 8.01
CA ILE A 355 -3.05 -16.86 8.77
C ILE A 355 -2.85 -16.49 10.22
N SER A 356 -3.46 -17.27 11.13
CA SER A 356 -3.19 -17.26 12.57
C SER A 356 -3.33 -15.87 13.20
N GLY A 357 -4.39 -15.15 12.87
CA GLY A 357 -4.70 -13.89 13.54
C GLY A 357 -5.11 -14.12 14.99
N SER A 358 -4.58 -13.31 15.90
CA SER A 358 -4.98 -13.33 17.31
C SER A 358 -6.47 -13.05 17.47
N LYS A 359 -7.03 -12.14 16.67
CA LYS A 359 -8.48 -11.91 16.63
C LYS A 359 -9.09 -12.41 15.33
N GLU A 360 -10.17 -11.80 14.88
CA GLU A 360 -10.88 -12.21 13.67
C GLU A 360 -10.01 -12.05 12.41
N GLY A 361 -10.29 -12.86 11.39
CA GLY A 361 -9.56 -12.73 10.11
C GLY A 361 -9.84 -11.40 9.43
N ILE A 362 -11.13 -11.14 9.18
CA ILE A 362 -11.62 -9.90 8.58
C ILE A 362 -12.70 -9.31 9.49
N ILE A 363 -12.59 -8.02 9.81
CA ILE A 363 -13.61 -7.26 10.56
C ILE A 363 -14.07 -6.10 9.69
N VAL A 364 -15.38 -5.95 9.56
CA VAL A 364 -15.97 -4.84 8.82
C VAL A 364 -17.07 -4.16 9.60
N ASP A 365 -16.86 -2.87 9.86
CA ASP A 365 -17.83 -1.98 10.46
C ASP A 365 -18.53 -1.13 9.39
N ASN A 366 -19.79 -0.76 9.65
CA ASN A 366 -20.57 0.28 8.95
C ASN A 366 -20.23 0.51 7.46
N SER A 367 -20.35 -0.53 6.65
CA SER A 367 -20.04 -0.51 5.20
C SER A 367 -21.27 -0.73 4.33
N ASP A 368 -21.35 -0.09 3.16
CA ASP A 368 -22.34 -0.31 2.10
C ASP A 368 -21.62 -0.80 0.81
N ASN A 369 -22.24 -1.68 0.03
CA ASN A 369 -21.68 -2.24 -1.22
C ASN A 369 -20.31 -2.90 -1.00
N LEU A 370 -20.26 -3.86 -0.07
CA LEU A 370 -19.04 -4.58 0.31
C LEU A 370 -18.99 -5.94 -0.37
N GLN A 371 -17.82 -6.31 -0.86
CA GLN A 371 -17.54 -7.64 -1.40
C GLN A 371 -16.37 -8.28 -0.63
N ILE A 372 -16.60 -9.45 -0.05
CA ILE A 372 -15.58 -10.29 0.58
C ILE A 372 -15.58 -11.62 -0.18
N ILE A 373 -14.63 -11.80 -1.10
CA ILE A 373 -14.67 -12.88 -2.10
C ILE A 373 -13.32 -13.61 -2.17
N ASP A 374 -13.35 -14.94 -2.30
CA ASP A 374 -12.15 -15.77 -2.55
C ASP A 374 -11.04 -15.68 -1.49
N ASN A 375 -11.33 -15.18 -0.27
CA ASN A 375 -10.32 -15.06 0.77
C ASN A 375 -10.08 -16.40 1.47
N GLN A 376 -8.83 -16.67 1.83
CA GLN A 376 -8.42 -17.80 2.66
C GLN A 376 -8.09 -17.31 4.06
N ILE A 377 -8.85 -17.73 5.06
CA ILE A 377 -8.68 -17.37 6.46
C ILE A 377 -8.41 -18.65 7.24
N ILE A 378 -7.20 -18.76 7.78
CA ILE A 378 -6.69 -19.98 8.40
C ILE A 378 -6.38 -19.69 9.87
N ASN A 379 -6.94 -20.49 10.76
CA ASN A 379 -6.75 -20.45 12.20
C ASN A 379 -6.98 -19.06 12.80
N PRO A 380 -8.13 -18.39 12.58
CA PRO A 380 -8.42 -17.10 13.19
C PRO A 380 -8.73 -17.24 14.69
N GLY A 381 -8.66 -16.12 15.43
CA GLY A 381 -9.10 -16.02 16.82
C GLY A 381 -8.17 -16.70 17.83
N GLN A 382 -6.86 -16.67 17.60
CA GLN A 382 -5.87 -17.34 18.48
C GLN A 382 -5.81 -16.79 19.91
N ASP A 383 -6.22 -15.54 20.13
CA ASP A 383 -6.40 -14.96 21.46
C ASP A 383 -7.74 -15.41 22.04
N SER A 384 -7.67 -16.44 22.90
CA SER A 384 -8.82 -16.95 23.66
C SER A 384 -9.02 -16.24 25.01
N GLY A 385 -8.43 -15.06 25.20
CA GLY A 385 -8.62 -14.26 26.41
C GLY A 385 -10.09 -13.86 26.63
N ALA A 386 -10.48 -13.64 27.89
CA ALA A 386 -11.88 -13.38 28.26
C ALA A 386 -12.52 -12.14 27.59
N GLY A 387 -11.71 -11.23 27.04
CA GLY A 387 -12.18 -10.05 26.30
C GLY A 387 -12.48 -10.29 24.82
N ASN A 388 -12.04 -11.41 24.24
CA ASN A 388 -12.26 -11.74 22.83
C ASN A 388 -13.41 -12.75 22.69
N THR A 389 -14.62 -12.22 22.66
CA THR A 389 -15.85 -13.03 22.65
C THR A 389 -16.37 -13.35 21.25
N ARG A 390 -15.74 -12.82 20.19
CA ARG A 390 -16.21 -12.92 18.80
C ARG A 390 -15.13 -13.49 17.88
N ARG A 391 -14.51 -14.61 18.25
CA ARG A 391 -13.45 -15.26 17.47
C ARG A 391 -13.96 -15.83 16.14
N SER A 392 -14.03 -14.98 15.12
CA SER A 392 -14.66 -15.29 13.83
C SER A 392 -13.66 -15.28 12.69
N GLY A 393 -13.92 -16.05 11.62
CA GLY A 393 -13.18 -15.86 10.37
C GLY A 393 -13.47 -14.49 9.77
N ILE A 394 -14.76 -14.20 9.54
CA ILE A 394 -15.26 -12.92 9.05
C ILE A 394 -16.29 -12.39 10.06
N SER A 395 -16.12 -11.15 10.51
CA SER A 395 -17.10 -10.42 11.32
C SER A 395 -17.63 -9.22 10.55
N ILE A 396 -18.96 -9.15 10.43
CA ILE A 396 -19.69 -7.96 9.97
C ILE A 396 -20.37 -7.34 11.19
N ASP A 397 -19.75 -6.31 11.72
CA ASP A 397 -20.19 -5.53 12.87
C ASP A 397 -20.85 -4.24 12.38
N ASN A 398 -22.00 -4.40 11.74
CA ASN A 398 -22.63 -3.36 10.96
C ASN A 398 -24.10 -3.27 11.31
N THR A 399 -24.57 -2.10 11.75
CA THR A 399 -25.97 -1.97 12.16
C THR A 399 -26.91 -1.61 11.02
N ASN A 400 -26.39 -1.09 9.89
CA ASN A 400 -27.22 -0.51 8.81
C ASN A 400 -26.63 -0.69 7.38
N GLY A 401 -25.65 -1.56 7.20
CA GLY A 401 -24.92 -1.75 5.94
C GLY A 401 -25.68 -2.54 4.88
N ARG A 402 -25.71 -2.07 3.64
CA ARG A 402 -26.49 -2.71 2.57
C ARG A 402 -25.59 -3.33 1.52
N ASN A 403 -26.13 -4.31 0.80
CA ASN A 403 -25.48 -4.95 -0.35
C ASN A 403 -24.13 -5.57 0.02
N ILE A 404 -24.12 -6.38 1.08
CA ILE A 404 -22.93 -7.10 1.53
C ILE A 404 -22.91 -8.47 0.86
N THR A 405 -21.81 -8.80 0.18
CA THR A 405 -21.60 -10.12 -0.45
C THR A 405 -20.40 -10.80 0.20
N ILE A 406 -20.60 -12.02 0.70
CA ILE A 406 -19.57 -12.88 1.28
C ILE A 406 -19.63 -14.20 0.53
N THR A 407 -18.73 -14.41 -0.44
CA THR A 407 -18.83 -15.54 -1.35
C THR A 407 -17.50 -16.25 -1.58
N ASN A 408 -17.53 -17.57 -1.67
CA ASN A 408 -16.39 -18.41 -2.03
C ASN A 408 -15.14 -18.21 -1.13
N ASN A 409 -15.35 -17.84 0.14
CA ASN A 409 -14.26 -17.75 1.11
C ASN A 409 -13.99 -19.11 1.75
N GLN A 410 -12.72 -19.41 1.98
CA GLN A 410 -12.27 -20.60 2.70
C GLN A 410 -11.87 -20.19 4.13
N ILE A 411 -12.66 -20.61 5.11
CA ILE A 411 -12.51 -20.24 6.52
C ILE A 411 -12.29 -21.51 7.33
N ILE A 412 -11.06 -21.72 7.78
CA ILE A 412 -10.65 -22.99 8.38
C ILE A 412 -9.98 -22.72 9.71
N ASP A 413 -10.40 -23.47 10.73
CA ASP A 413 -9.60 -23.75 11.91
C ASP A 413 -9.32 -25.26 11.94
N ASP A 414 -8.06 -25.64 11.69
CA ASP A 414 -7.62 -27.02 11.60
C ASP A 414 -6.72 -27.45 12.76
N GLN A 415 -6.64 -26.61 13.81
CA GLN A 415 -5.86 -26.91 14.99
C GLN A 415 -6.52 -28.02 15.82
N ASN A 416 -5.70 -28.81 16.54
CA ASN A 416 -6.20 -29.83 17.47
C ASN A 416 -7.16 -29.26 18.51
N SER A 417 -6.94 -28.00 18.92
CA SER A 417 -7.83 -27.24 19.79
C SER A 417 -8.25 -25.98 19.05
N ALA A 418 -9.28 -26.11 18.21
CA ALA A 418 -9.82 -25.01 17.45
C ALA A 418 -10.24 -23.84 18.36
N THR A 419 -9.85 -22.64 17.99
CA THR A 419 -10.15 -21.38 18.70
C THR A 419 -11.28 -20.60 18.06
N MET A 420 -11.54 -20.83 16.77
CA MET A 420 -12.62 -20.18 16.03
C MET A 420 -13.99 -20.57 16.61
N GLN A 421 -14.79 -19.57 16.94
CA GLN A 421 -16.17 -19.73 17.41
C GLN A 421 -17.15 -19.71 16.24
N TYR A 422 -16.97 -18.77 15.33
CA TYR A 422 -17.83 -18.58 14.17
C TYR A 422 -17.01 -18.58 12.87
N GLY A 423 -17.50 -19.20 11.80
CA GLY A 423 -16.89 -18.96 10.49
C GLY A 423 -17.18 -17.54 10.02
N ILE A 424 -18.47 -17.23 9.93
CA ILE A 424 -18.99 -15.90 9.61
C ILE A 424 -19.92 -15.46 10.74
N TYR A 425 -19.64 -14.30 11.31
CA TYR A 425 -20.52 -13.60 12.24
C TYR A 425 -21.10 -12.37 11.55
N TYR A 426 -22.42 -12.32 11.40
CA TYR A 426 -23.12 -11.27 10.67
C TYR A 426 -24.19 -10.63 11.57
N SER A 427 -23.84 -9.51 12.22
CA SER A 427 -24.72 -8.85 13.19
C SER A 427 -25.75 -7.88 12.57
N ASN A 428 -25.74 -7.75 11.25
CA ASN A 428 -26.61 -6.83 10.53
C ASN A 428 -27.95 -7.49 10.15
N THR A 429 -29.04 -6.74 10.24
CA THR A 429 -30.38 -7.20 9.82
C THR A 429 -30.69 -6.82 8.37
N SER A 430 -30.06 -5.78 7.82
CA SER A 430 -30.20 -5.46 6.40
C SER A 430 -29.49 -6.54 5.58
N GLY A 431 -30.29 -7.27 4.81
CA GLY A 431 -29.90 -8.52 4.15
C GLY A 431 -28.60 -8.43 3.34
N GLY A 432 -27.97 -9.59 3.18
CA GLY A 432 -26.75 -9.77 2.40
C GLY A 432 -26.81 -11.07 1.58
N TYR A 433 -25.74 -11.33 0.83
CA TYR A 433 -25.58 -12.55 0.04
C TYR A 433 -24.41 -13.36 0.61
N ILE A 434 -24.72 -14.47 1.29
CA ILE A 434 -23.72 -15.34 1.89
C ILE A 434 -23.78 -16.69 1.17
N SER A 435 -22.84 -16.96 0.29
CA SER A 435 -22.91 -18.18 -0.53
C SER A 435 -21.58 -18.84 -0.83
N GLU A 436 -21.60 -20.16 -1.03
CA GLU A 436 -20.44 -20.89 -1.57
C GLU A 436 -19.19 -20.81 -0.68
N ASN A 437 -19.34 -20.44 0.60
CA ASN A 437 -18.23 -20.39 1.54
C ASN A 437 -17.94 -21.79 2.09
N TYR A 438 -16.65 -22.10 2.26
CA TYR A 438 -16.19 -23.33 2.88
C TYR A 438 -15.74 -23.06 4.31
N ILE A 439 -16.53 -23.52 5.29
CA ILE A 439 -16.29 -23.24 6.71
C ILE A 439 -16.03 -24.55 7.46
N LYS A 440 -14.91 -24.62 8.19
CA LYS A 440 -14.53 -25.80 8.98
C LYS A 440 -13.87 -25.38 10.30
N GLY A 441 -14.20 -26.10 11.38
CA GLY A 441 -13.52 -25.93 12.68
C GLY A 441 -14.15 -24.91 13.62
N SER A 442 -15.32 -24.35 13.28
CA SER A 442 -16.04 -23.44 14.16
C SER A 442 -16.63 -24.21 15.35
N SER A 443 -16.37 -23.75 16.58
CA SER A 443 -16.84 -24.40 17.81
C SER A 443 -18.29 -24.07 18.19
N LEU A 444 -18.87 -22.98 17.68
CA LEU A 444 -20.28 -22.60 17.93
C LEU A 444 -21.16 -22.77 16.69
N SER A 445 -20.83 -22.10 15.59
CA SER A 445 -21.58 -22.23 14.34
C SER A 445 -20.72 -21.86 13.13
N GLY A 446 -20.98 -22.47 11.98
CA GLY A 446 -20.36 -22.03 10.73
C GLY A 446 -20.76 -20.59 10.38
N ILE A 447 -22.05 -20.26 10.51
CA ILE A 447 -22.59 -18.92 10.25
C ILE A 447 -23.50 -18.51 11.42
N SER A 448 -23.32 -17.31 11.95
CA SER A 448 -24.19 -16.68 12.94
C SER A 448 -24.77 -15.40 12.36
N LEU A 449 -26.08 -15.21 12.51
CA LEU A 449 -26.82 -14.09 11.92
C LEU A 449 -27.59 -13.34 13.00
N ALA A 450 -27.83 -12.06 12.79
CA ALA A 450 -28.78 -11.29 13.59
C ALA A 450 -30.22 -11.77 13.39
N ASP A 451 -31.01 -11.66 14.46
CA ASP A 451 -32.45 -11.92 14.41
C ASP A 451 -33.12 -11.01 13.38
N GLY A 452 -33.90 -11.60 12.48
CA GLY A 452 -34.56 -10.86 11.41
C GLY A 452 -33.67 -10.54 10.21
N PHE A 453 -32.54 -11.22 10.03
CA PHE A 453 -31.76 -11.16 8.78
C PHE A 453 -32.64 -11.45 7.55
N THR A 454 -32.57 -10.59 6.53
CA THR A 454 -33.44 -10.61 5.33
C THR A 454 -32.71 -10.94 4.02
N GLY A 455 -31.56 -11.61 4.09
CA GLY A 455 -30.72 -11.91 2.93
C GLY A 455 -30.87 -13.32 2.34
N VAL A 456 -29.95 -13.68 1.46
CA VAL A 456 -29.87 -15.00 0.82
C VAL A 456 -28.68 -15.77 1.37
N ILE A 457 -28.92 -17.02 1.75
CA ILE A 457 -27.90 -17.94 2.26
C ILE A 457 -28.01 -19.25 1.50
N ARG A 458 -26.97 -19.63 0.77
CA ARG A 458 -27.01 -20.89 -0.01
C ARG A 458 -25.64 -21.50 -0.19
N ASN A 459 -25.58 -22.82 -0.30
CA ASN A 459 -24.37 -23.55 -0.72
C ASN A 459 -23.14 -23.31 0.19
N ASN A 460 -23.34 -23.04 1.48
CA ASN A 460 -22.22 -22.85 2.41
C ASN A 460 -21.87 -24.20 3.09
N TYR A 461 -20.66 -24.69 2.89
CA TYR A 461 -20.18 -25.85 3.62
C TYR A 461 -19.89 -25.45 5.09
N GLY A 462 -20.29 -26.30 6.04
CA GLY A 462 -20.27 -25.97 7.47
C GLY A 462 -21.55 -25.27 7.96
N PHE A 463 -22.54 -25.05 7.07
CA PHE A 463 -23.86 -24.52 7.42
C PHE A 463 -24.95 -25.13 6.53
N ALA A 464 -25.72 -26.09 7.05
CA ALA A 464 -26.70 -26.85 6.26
C ALA A 464 -27.84 -25.94 5.75
N THR A 465 -27.78 -25.55 4.47
CA THR A 465 -28.74 -24.66 3.79
C THR A 465 -29.82 -25.39 3.03
N GLU A 466 -29.58 -26.64 2.66
CA GLU A 466 -30.55 -27.51 2.02
C GLU A 466 -30.38 -28.95 2.48
N ASN A 467 -31.47 -29.70 2.48
CA ASN A 467 -31.48 -31.13 2.74
C ASN A 467 -32.67 -31.77 2.04
N LEU A 468 -32.55 -33.06 1.76
CA LEU A 468 -33.59 -33.85 1.11
C LEU A 468 -33.68 -35.23 1.74
N GLY A 469 -34.82 -35.89 1.54
CA GLY A 469 -35.00 -37.24 2.01
C GLY A 469 -36.37 -37.79 1.68
N THR A 470 -36.75 -38.82 2.41
CA THR A 470 -38.08 -39.43 2.35
C THR A 470 -38.74 -39.39 3.72
N ALA A 471 -40.07 -39.44 3.74
CA ALA A 471 -40.86 -39.54 4.96
C ALA A 471 -42.10 -40.40 4.70
N THR A 472 -42.53 -41.14 5.72
CA THR A 472 -43.70 -42.02 5.66
C THR A 472 -44.66 -41.64 6.78
N VAL A 473 -45.91 -41.33 6.41
CA VAL A 473 -47.00 -41.39 7.39
C VAL A 473 -47.42 -42.84 7.50
N ASN A 474 -47.14 -43.45 8.65
CA ASN A 474 -47.45 -44.86 8.93
C ASN A 474 -48.95 -45.08 9.16
N SER A 475 -49.38 -46.34 9.17
CA SER A 475 -50.73 -46.72 9.62
C SER A 475 -50.97 -46.24 11.05
N ASP A 476 -52.24 -46.03 11.40
CA ASP A 476 -52.67 -45.52 12.70
C ASP A 476 -52.16 -44.09 13.03
N SER A 477 -51.67 -43.37 12.01
CA SER A 477 -51.25 -41.97 12.12
C SER A 477 -51.83 -41.12 10.99
N THR A 478 -51.96 -39.82 11.25
CA THR A 478 -52.36 -38.81 10.25
C THR A 478 -51.24 -37.83 9.93
N TYR A 479 -50.04 -38.02 10.50
CA TYR A 479 -48.91 -37.16 10.23
C TYR A 479 -47.55 -37.85 10.49
N VAL A 480 -46.50 -37.20 10.00
CA VAL A 480 -45.10 -37.48 10.34
C VAL A 480 -44.35 -36.17 10.53
N ASP A 481 -43.53 -36.08 11.58
CA ASP A 481 -42.61 -34.96 11.79
C ASP A 481 -41.26 -35.32 11.14
N VAL A 482 -40.87 -34.54 10.13
CA VAL A 482 -39.65 -34.74 9.35
C VAL A 482 -38.52 -33.93 9.99
N ALA A 483 -37.48 -34.61 10.47
CA ALA A 483 -36.25 -33.97 10.90
C ALA A 483 -35.45 -33.49 9.67
N HIS A 484 -35.48 -32.18 9.39
CA HIS A 484 -34.92 -31.64 8.16
C HIS A 484 -33.40 -31.39 8.23
N GLY A 485 -32.80 -31.32 9.42
CA GLY A 485 -31.35 -31.19 9.60
C GLY A 485 -30.72 -29.89 9.05
N LEU A 486 -31.55 -28.87 8.79
CA LEU A 486 -31.09 -27.56 8.33
C LEU A 486 -30.59 -26.74 9.52
N ALA A 487 -29.67 -25.81 9.27
CA ALA A 487 -29.10 -24.96 10.31
C ALA A 487 -30.05 -23.86 10.81
N MET A 488 -31.13 -23.58 10.08
CA MET A 488 -32.20 -22.65 10.47
C MET A 488 -33.57 -23.20 10.07
N THR A 489 -34.62 -22.67 10.70
CA THR A 489 -36.01 -22.93 10.33
C THR A 489 -36.26 -22.52 8.87
N PRO A 490 -36.63 -23.45 7.97
CA PRO A 490 -37.02 -23.10 6.60
C PRO A 490 -38.37 -22.38 6.58
N SER A 491 -38.63 -21.59 5.53
CA SER A 491 -39.98 -21.07 5.28
C SER A 491 -40.90 -22.18 4.75
N LEU A 492 -42.21 -22.09 4.97
CA LEU A 492 -43.16 -23.03 4.36
C LEU A 492 -43.06 -23.03 2.81
N SER A 493 -42.79 -21.87 2.22
CA SER A 493 -42.59 -21.71 0.76
C SER A 493 -41.33 -22.37 0.21
N SER A 494 -40.35 -22.70 1.07
CA SER A 494 -39.09 -23.35 0.69
C SER A 494 -39.06 -24.85 0.99
N ILE A 495 -40.21 -25.44 1.34
CA ILE A 495 -40.40 -26.88 1.53
C ILE A 495 -41.19 -27.44 0.35
N GLN A 496 -40.59 -28.40 -0.35
CA GLN A 496 -41.24 -29.16 -1.40
C GLN A 496 -41.45 -30.59 -0.92
N VAL A 497 -42.69 -31.09 -1.04
CA VAL A 497 -43.08 -32.45 -0.68
C VAL A 497 -43.80 -33.07 -1.87
N THR A 498 -43.38 -34.26 -2.28
CA THR A 498 -43.93 -34.97 -3.43
C THR A 498 -44.32 -36.39 -3.01
N PRO A 499 -45.60 -36.80 -3.16
CA PRO A 499 -45.98 -38.19 -2.98
C PRO A 499 -45.21 -39.09 -3.95
N ILE A 500 -44.61 -40.16 -3.44
CA ILE A 500 -43.87 -41.16 -4.24
C ILE A 500 -44.57 -42.52 -4.28
N SER A 501 -45.70 -42.65 -3.60
CA SER A 501 -46.61 -43.79 -3.67
C SER A 501 -48.06 -43.30 -3.65
N ASN A 502 -49.01 -44.23 -3.80
CA ASN A 502 -50.40 -43.95 -3.44
C ASN A 502 -50.46 -43.52 -1.95
N LEU A 503 -51.38 -42.63 -1.61
CA LEU A 503 -51.59 -42.12 -0.25
C LEU A 503 -52.42 -43.10 0.61
N GLY A 504 -52.64 -44.32 0.12
CA GLY A 504 -53.48 -45.32 0.76
C GLY A 504 -54.94 -44.85 0.81
N ASN A 505 -55.53 -44.81 2.01
CA ASN A 505 -56.88 -44.30 2.21
C ASN A 505 -56.97 -42.75 2.16
N ALA A 506 -55.85 -42.05 2.25
CA ALA A 506 -55.82 -40.59 2.20
C ALA A 506 -55.97 -40.04 0.77
N SER A 507 -56.48 -38.80 0.67
CA SER A 507 -56.71 -38.12 -0.62
C SER A 507 -56.19 -36.69 -0.64
N LYS A 508 -55.73 -36.17 0.51
CA LYS A 508 -55.16 -34.83 0.66
C LYS A 508 -53.97 -34.89 1.60
N PHE A 509 -52.99 -34.02 1.37
CA PHE A 509 -51.88 -33.79 2.27
C PHE A 509 -51.59 -32.29 2.38
N TRP A 510 -50.98 -31.87 3.48
CA TRP A 510 -50.51 -30.49 3.68
C TRP A 510 -49.34 -30.45 4.67
N ILE A 511 -48.56 -29.38 4.59
CA ILE A 511 -47.40 -29.15 5.46
C ILE A 511 -47.80 -28.20 6.59
N SER A 512 -47.36 -28.46 7.81
CA SER A 512 -47.59 -27.58 8.97
C SER A 512 -46.42 -27.66 9.97
N ASN A 513 -46.55 -26.96 11.10
CA ASN A 513 -45.62 -27.06 12.26
C ASN A 513 -44.14 -26.95 11.86
N VAL A 514 -43.81 -25.99 11.00
CA VAL A 514 -42.43 -25.74 10.60
C VAL A 514 -41.70 -25.08 11.77
N GLY A 515 -40.68 -25.75 12.29
CA GLY A 515 -39.86 -25.31 13.42
C GLY A 515 -38.36 -25.46 13.13
N ALA A 516 -37.54 -25.22 14.15
CA ALA A 516 -36.08 -25.15 14.00
C ALA A 516 -35.39 -26.45 13.57
N SER A 517 -36.01 -27.60 13.84
CA SER A 517 -35.43 -28.92 13.53
C SER A 517 -36.38 -29.83 12.75
N THR A 518 -37.67 -29.48 12.66
CA THR A 518 -38.70 -30.34 12.05
C THR A 518 -39.74 -29.55 11.26
N PHE A 519 -40.38 -30.21 10.31
CA PHE A 519 -41.67 -29.80 9.75
C PHE A 519 -42.61 -31.00 9.68
N ARG A 520 -43.92 -30.76 9.71
CA ARG A 520 -44.93 -31.83 9.70
C ARG A 520 -45.53 -32.03 8.32
N ILE A 521 -45.58 -33.28 7.85
CA ILE A 521 -46.42 -33.69 6.72
C ILE A 521 -47.69 -34.32 7.30
N ASN A 522 -48.85 -33.78 6.94
CA ASN A 522 -50.15 -34.27 7.38
C ASN A 522 -50.89 -34.92 6.22
N VAL A 523 -51.74 -35.90 6.52
CA VAL A 523 -52.75 -36.48 5.63
C VAL A 523 -54.14 -36.36 6.26
N ASN A 524 -55.19 -36.37 5.44
CA ASN A 524 -56.56 -36.14 5.92
C ASN A 524 -57.21 -37.31 6.67
N VAL A 525 -56.64 -38.51 6.56
CA VAL A 525 -57.10 -39.75 7.22
C VAL A 525 -55.93 -40.72 7.30
N ASP A 526 -55.96 -41.67 8.24
CA ASP A 526 -55.00 -42.76 8.32
C ASP A 526 -54.85 -43.45 6.94
N PRO A 527 -53.63 -43.48 6.35
CA PRO A 527 -53.41 -44.05 5.03
C PRO A 527 -53.58 -45.57 4.99
N GLY A 528 -53.66 -46.25 6.14
CA GLY A 528 -53.76 -47.71 6.23
C GLY A 528 -52.40 -48.39 6.00
N SER A 529 -52.43 -49.72 5.84
CA SER A 529 -51.22 -50.57 5.88
C SER A 529 -50.14 -50.26 4.84
N SER A 530 -50.47 -49.59 3.74
CA SER A 530 -49.49 -49.16 2.73
C SER A 530 -48.69 -47.92 3.14
N GLY A 531 -49.17 -47.17 4.14
CA GLY A 531 -48.66 -45.83 4.48
C GLY A 531 -48.85 -44.82 3.36
N ALA A 532 -48.48 -43.57 3.62
CA ALA A 532 -48.31 -42.53 2.61
C ALA A 532 -46.84 -42.10 2.57
N ASN A 533 -46.15 -42.38 1.44
CA ASN A 533 -44.73 -42.11 1.28
C ASN A 533 -44.49 -40.85 0.46
N PHE A 534 -43.55 -40.04 0.92
CA PHE A 534 -43.19 -38.77 0.30
C PHE A 534 -41.67 -38.66 0.13
N SER A 535 -41.23 -38.05 -0.98
CA SER A 535 -39.92 -37.41 -1.04
C SER A 535 -40.07 -35.94 -0.64
N TRP A 536 -39.05 -35.38 -0.01
CA TRP A 536 -39.03 -33.99 0.39
C TRP A 536 -37.69 -33.32 0.10
N LEU A 537 -37.74 -32.02 -0.13
CA LEU A 537 -36.61 -31.10 -0.24
C LEU A 537 -36.95 -29.86 0.59
N ALA A 538 -36.04 -29.43 1.46
CA ALA A 538 -36.19 -28.21 2.24
C ALA A 538 -34.95 -27.32 2.07
N LYS A 539 -35.18 -26.01 1.98
CA LYS A 539 -34.12 -24.99 1.88
C LYS A 539 -34.38 -23.83 2.84
N ILE A 540 -33.32 -23.17 3.30
CA ILE A 540 -33.40 -21.91 4.07
C ILE A 540 -33.58 -20.74 3.11
#